data_AF-A0A352S981-F1
#
_entry.id   AF-A0A352S981-F1
#
_cell.length_a   1.000
_cell.length_b   1.000
_cell.length_c   1.000
_cell.angle_alpha   90.00
_cell.angle_beta   90.00
_cell.angle_gamma   90.00
#
_symmetry.space_group_name_H-M   'P 1'
#
loop_
_entity.id
_entity.type
_entity.pdbx_description
1 polymer ?
#
loop_
_entity_poly.entity_id
_entity_poly.type
_entity_poly.pdbx_seq_one_letter_code
_entity_poly.pdbx_strand_id
1 'polypeptide(L)'
;EQVDKLLEVESQLAARGRAVRHLIYEDPRGLRDYDHPSLLSYERVQEIGREFDRANPGFFDAAVQAGAPEDTAIILYTSGTTGKPKG
;
A
#
# COMPACT_ATOMS: atom_id res chain seq x y z
N GLU A 1 5.54 11.02 -13.64
CA GLU A 1 5.88 12.11 -12.69
C GLU A 1 5.78 11.70 -11.22
N GLN A 2 4.61 11.27 -10.70
CA GLN A 2 4.51 10.93 -9.26
C GLN A 2 5.29 9.65 -8.89
N VAL A 3 5.24 8.63 -9.75
CA VAL A 3 6.01 7.39 -9.56
C VAL A 3 7.52 7.68 -9.58
N ASP A 4 8.00 8.53 -10.50
CA ASP A 4 9.41 8.94 -10.58
C ASP A 4 9.92 9.52 -9.25
N LYS A 5 9.16 10.43 -8.65
CA LYS A 5 9.49 11.04 -7.36
C LYS A 5 9.59 10.00 -6.24
N LEU A 6 8.69 9.02 -6.24
CA LEU A 6 8.71 7.95 -5.24
C LEU A 6 9.86 6.97 -5.45
N LEU A 7 10.25 6.67 -6.69
CA LEU A 7 11.44 5.87 -7.00
C LEU A 7 12.73 6.58 -6.57
N GLU A 8 12.80 7.91 -6.76
CA GLU A 8 13.91 8.70 -6.23
C GLU A 8 14.00 8.61 -4.70
N VAL A 9 12.86 8.78 -4.00
CA VAL A 9 12.80 8.64 -2.54
C VAL A 9 13.18 7.23 -2.09
N GLU A 10 12.73 6.20 -2.80
CA GLU A 10 13.10 4.81 -2.52
C GLU A 10 14.62 4.61 -2.60
N SER A 11 15.25 5.13 -3.65
CA SER A 11 16.71 5.10 -3.80
C SER A 11 17.43 5.85 -2.67
N GLN A 12 16.92 7.01 -2.25
CA GLN A 12 17.49 7.77 -1.13
C GLN A 12 17.35 7.03 0.21
N LEU A 13 16.25 6.32 0.42
CA LEU A 13 16.05 5.49 1.60
C LEU A 13 16.99 4.29 1.59
N ALA A 14 17.15 3.63 0.44
CA ALA A 14 18.06 2.50 0.28
C ALA A 14 19.51 2.88 0.64
N ALA A 15 19.96 4.05 0.19
CA ALA A 15 21.28 4.60 0.53
C ALA A 15 21.48 4.84 2.04
N ARG A 16 20.40 4.94 2.82
CA ARG A 16 20.41 5.10 4.29
C ARG A 16 20.13 3.78 5.03
N GLY A 17 20.18 2.64 4.33
CA GLY A 17 19.92 1.32 4.90
C GLY A 17 18.44 1.05 5.18
N ARG A 18 17.53 1.73 4.49
CA ARG A 18 16.07 1.55 4.61
C ARG A 18 15.48 1.11 3.27
N ALA A 19 14.77 0.00 3.24
CA ALA A 19 14.16 -0.49 2.01
C ALA A 19 12.65 -0.21 1.97
N VAL A 20 12.16 0.33 0.86
CA VAL A 20 10.73 0.30 0.51
C VAL A 20 10.49 -1.01 -0.24
N ARG A 21 9.63 -1.86 0.30
CA ARG A 21 9.38 -3.18 -0.30
C ARG A 21 8.53 -3.07 -1.56
N HIS A 22 7.49 -2.25 -1.52
CA HIS A 22 6.53 -2.09 -2.61
C HIS A 22 6.09 -0.62 -2.75
N LEU A 23 6.00 -0.16 -3.98
CA LEU A 23 5.36 1.07 -4.43
C LEU A 23 4.14 0.64 -5.25
N ILE A 24 2.95 1.06 -4.83
CA ILE A 24 1.70 0.62 -5.46
C ILE A 24 1.05 1.80 -6.17
N TYR A 25 0.79 1.65 -7.46
CA TYR A 25 0.09 2.67 -8.27
C TYR A 25 -1.31 2.20 -8.66
N GLU A 26 -2.25 3.13 -8.75
CA GLU A 26 -3.63 2.84 -9.18
C GLU A 26 -3.84 3.10 -10.68
N ASP A 27 -3.24 4.18 -11.20
CA ASP A 27 -3.42 4.61 -12.59
C ASP A 27 -2.19 4.26 -13.46
N PRO A 28 -2.32 3.39 -14.47
CA PRO A 28 -1.20 2.95 -15.31
C PRO A 28 -0.77 3.97 -16.38
N ARG A 29 -1.44 5.13 -16.50
CA ARG A 29 -1.13 6.11 -17.54
C ARG A 29 0.33 6.59 -17.43
N GLY A 30 1.10 6.36 -18.49
CA GLY A 30 2.52 6.73 -18.56
C GLY A 30 3.49 5.75 -17.90
N LEU A 31 3.02 4.58 -17.45
CA LEU A 31 3.85 3.57 -16.75
C LEU A 31 4.11 2.30 -17.58
N ARG A 32 3.79 2.30 -18.89
CA ARG A 32 3.88 1.10 -19.74
C ARG A 32 5.30 0.53 -19.85
N ASP A 33 6.31 1.39 -19.82
CA ASP A 33 7.72 1.02 -19.99
C ASP A 33 8.45 0.89 -18.64
N TYR A 34 7.73 0.93 -17.51
CA TYR A 34 8.33 0.81 -16.19
C TYR A 34 8.47 -0.65 -15.82
N ASP A 35 9.71 -1.10 -15.69
CA ASP A 35 10.06 -2.39 -15.11
C ASP A 35 10.94 -2.13 -13.88
N HIS A 36 10.30 -1.96 -12.73
CA HIS A 36 10.98 -1.72 -11.45
C HIS A 36 10.51 -2.75 -10.42
N PRO A 37 11.42 -3.46 -9.72
CA PRO A 37 11.07 -4.62 -8.89
C PRO A 37 10.17 -4.29 -7.70
N SER A 38 10.20 -3.05 -7.21
CA SER A 38 9.32 -2.59 -6.13
C SER A 38 7.98 -2.06 -6.64
N LEU A 39 7.80 -1.82 -7.94
CA LEU A 39 6.58 -1.20 -8.48
C LEU A 39 5.52 -2.26 -8.79
N LEU A 40 4.32 -2.07 -8.26
CA LEU A 40 3.16 -2.95 -8.49
C LEU A 40 1.93 -2.12 -8.84
N SER A 41 1.08 -2.63 -9.74
CA SER A 41 -0.27 -2.07 -9.88
C SER A 41 -1.13 -2.50 -8.70
N TYR A 42 -2.09 -1.65 -8.31
CA TYR A 42 -3.06 -1.98 -7.29
C TYR A 42 -3.91 -3.21 -7.68
N GLU A 43 -4.25 -3.32 -8.96
CA GLU A 43 -4.92 -4.51 -9.51
C GLU A 43 -4.11 -5.78 -9.24
N ARG A 44 -2.78 -5.76 -9.47
CA ARG A 44 -1.92 -6.91 -9.21
C ARG A 44 -1.87 -7.26 -7.72
N VAL A 45 -1.85 -6.26 -6.84
CA VAL A 45 -1.92 -6.49 -5.39
C VAL A 45 -3.23 -7.19 -5.00
N GLN A 46 -4.36 -6.77 -5.59
CA GLN A 46 -5.63 -7.43 -5.34
C GLN A 46 -5.67 -8.87 -5.87
N GLU A 47 -5.05 -9.15 -7.02
CA GLU A 47 -4.90 -10.53 -7.52
C GLU A 47 -4.11 -11.41 -6.56
N ILE A 48 -2.95 -10.92 -6.08
CA ILE A 48 -2.14 -11.62 -5.08
C ILE A 48 -2.98 -11.89 -3.82
N GLY A 49 -3.77 -10.91 -3.37
CA GLY A 49 -4.69 -11.07 -2.25
C GLY A 49 -5.75 -12.15 -2.47
N ARG A 50 -6.36 -12.20 -3.67
CA ARG A 50 -7.35 -13.23 -4.02
C ARG A 50 -6.73 -14.63 -4.13
N GLU A 51 -5.53 -14.74 -4.66
CA GLU A 51 -4.76 -15.99 -4.71
C GLU A 51 -4.45 -16.48 -3.29
N PHE A 52 -3.99 -15.56 -2.43
CA PHE A 52 -3.68 -15.87 -1.04
C PHE A 52 -4.92 -16.30 -0.25
N ASP A 53 -6.04 -15.59 -0.38
CA ASP A 53 -7.29 -15.92 0.32
C ASP A 53 -7.81 -17.31 -0.09
N ARG A 54 -7.78 -17.63 -1.39
CA ARG A 54 -8.16 -18.96 -1.89
C ARG A 54 -7.25 -20.06 -1.34
N ALA A 55 -5.96 -19.78 -1.20
CA ALA A 55 -4.98 -20.73 -0.66
C ALA A 55 -5.01 -20.84 0.87
N ASN A 56 -5.56 -19.83 1.57
CA ASN A 56 -5.57 -19.73 3.02
C ASN A 56 -6.99 -19.38 3.52
N PRO A 57 -7.98 -20.26 3.31
CA PRO A 57 -9.36 -19.97 3.69
C PRO A 57 -9.47 -19.69 5.20
N GLY A 58 -10.17 -18.63 5.56
CA GLY A 58 -10.37 -18.21 6.95
C GLY A 58 -9.22 -17.40 7.56
N PHE A 59 -8.12 -17.15 6.81
CA PHE A 59 -7.03 -16.31 7.30
C PHE A 59 -7.52 -14.90 7.66
N PHE A 60 -8.33 -14.29 6.80
CA PHE A 60 -8.86 -12.96 7.04
C PHE A 60 -9.71 -12.91 8.32
N ASP A 61 -10.66 -13.83 8.47
CA ASP A 61 -11.52 -13.89 9.66
C ASP A 61 -10.69 -14.10 10.93
N ALA A 62 -9.71 -15.02 10.90
CA ALA A 62 -8.81 -15.24 12.02
C ALA A 62 -7.98 -13.98 12.37
N ALA A 63 -7.51 -13.23 11.36
CA ALA A 63 -6.78 -11.98 11.57
C ALA A 63 -7.66 -10.88 12.19
N VAL A 64 -8.93 -10.81 11.80
CA VAL A 64 -9.91 -9.89 12.41
C VAL A 64 -10.18 -10.27 13.87
N GLN A 65 -10.39 -11.57 14.15
CA GLN A 65 -10.65 -12.06 15.51
C GLN A 65 -9.43 -11.97 16.44
N ALA A 66 -8.22 -11.84 15.90
CA ALA A 66 -7.00 -11.70 16.69
C ALA A 66 -6.85 -10.31 17.35
N GLY A 67 -7.60 -9.30 16.90
CA GLY A 67 -7.60 -7.97 17.51
C GLY A 67 -8.38 -7.92 18.83
N ALA A 68 -7.85 -7.20 19.81
CA ALA A 68 -8.45 -7.01 21.13
C ALA A 68 -8.93 -5.56 21.34
N PRO A 69 -9.95 -5.31 22.18
CA PRO A 69 -10.42 -3.96 22.48
C PRO A 69 -9.35 -3.02 23.06
N GLU A 70 -8.37 -3.57 23.76
CA GLU A 70 -7.22 -2.87 24.32
C GLU A 70 -6.10 -2.56 23.31
N ASP A 71 -6.20 -3.08 22.07
CA ASP A 71 -5.22 -2.79 21.03
C ASP A 71 -5.26 -1.31 20.64
N THR A 72 -4.08 -0.71 20.52
CA THR A 72 -3.96 0.69 20.12
C THR A 72 -4.27 0.83 18.63
N ALA A 73 -5.39 1.47 18.31
CA ALA A 73 -5.73 1.91 16.96
C ALA A 73 -5.44 3.41 16.80
N ILE A 74 -4.66 3.77 15.78
CA ILE A 74 -4.40 5.17 15.43
C ILE A 74 -5.12 5.48 14.12
N ILE A 75 -6.11 6.37 14.19
CA ILE A 75 -6.78 6.91 13.00
C ILE A 75 -6.25 8.32 12.78
N LEU A 76 -5.38 8.48 11.78
CA LEU A 76 -4.86 9.78 11.36
C LEU A 76 -5.71 10.29 10.21
N TYR A 77 -6.50 11.33 10.47
CA TYR A 77 -7.19 12.07 9.42
C TYR A 77 -6.54 13.44 9.25
N THR A 78 -6.37 13.88 8.01
CA THR A 78 -6.01 15.26 7.71
C THR A 78 -7.30 16.07 7.56
N SER A 79 -7.27 17.36 7.92
CA SER A 79 -8.36 18.28 7.61
C SER A 79 -8.48 18.38 6.10
N GLY A 80 -9.38 17.60 5.50
CA GLY A 80 -9.67 17.69 4.08
C GLY A 80 -9.91 19.15 3.69
N THR A 81 -9.30 19.59 2.59
CA THR A 81 -9.43 20.95 2.06
C THR A 81 -10.90 21.38 1.97
N THR A 82 -11.21 22.57 2.50
CA THR A 82 -12.45 23.39 2.38
C THR A 82 -13.79 22.66 2.17
N GLY A 83 -13.99 21.51 2.81
CA GLY A 83 -15.24 20.76 2.83
C GLY A 83 -15.73 20.50 4.25
N LYS A 84 -16.91 19.91 4.41
CA LYS A 84 -17.39 19.47 5.72
C LYS A 84 -16.38 18.47 6.32
N PRO A 85 -16.12 18.54 7.65
CA PRO A 85 -15.26 17.58 8.32
C PRO A 85 -15.69 16.15 7.99
N LYS A 86 -14.71 15.27 7.76
CA LYS A 86 -14.93 13.84 7.50
C LYS A 86 -14.98 13.01 8.80
N GLY A 87 -15.07 13.68 9.95
CA GLY A 87 -15.16 13.08 11.29
C GLY A 87 -16.48 13.44 11.95
#